data_AF-A0A679FD26-F1
#
_entry.id   AF-A0A679FD26-F1
#
_cell.length_a   1.000
_cell.length_b   1.000
_cell.length_c   1.000
_cell.angle_alpha   90.00
_cell.angle_beta   90.00
_cell.angle_gamma   90.00
#
_symmetry.space_group_name_H-M   'P 1'
#
loop_
_entity.id
_entity.type
_entity.pdbx_description
1 polymer ?
#
loop_
_entity_poly.entity_id
_entity_poly.type
_entity_poly.pdbx_seq_one_letter_code
_entity_poly.pdbx_strand_id
1 'polypeptide(L)'
;MSEKRTTRISAKRDDRDVGARSFPLPEKSDAEIDVAIASDPDWAEFEPIDWSKAEVVVPPKKQAISIRLDQDLIDFFKKEGPGYQRRINAVLRGYVRERRR
;
A
#
# COMPACT_ATOMS: atom_id res chain seq x y z
N MET A 1 -11.04 -34.71 -18.29
CA MET A 1 -11.73 -34.29 -17.04
C MET A 1 -10.67 -33.87 -16.03
N SER A 2 -10.62 -32.58 -15.68
CA SER A 2 -9.80 -32.10 -14.56
C SER A 2 -10.43 -30.79 -14.08
N GLU A 3 -11.15 -30.88 -12.98
CA GLU A 3 -11.86 -29.77 -12.35
C GLU A 3 -10.86 -28.74 -11.83
N LYS A 4 -10.96 -27.52 -12.38
CA LYS A 4 -10.35 -26.34 -11.78
C LYS A 4 -11.12 -26.04 -10.49
N ARG A 5 -10.53 -26.36 -9.33
CA ARG A 5 -11.00 -25.90 -8.01
C ARG A 5 -10.76 -24.39 -7.86
N THR A 6 -11.51 -23.60 -8.61
CA THR A 6 -11.78 -22.21 -8.25
C THR A 6 -12.68 -22.28 -7.04
N THR A 7 -12.18 -21.86 -5.87
CA THR A 7 -13.05 -21.51 -4.75
C THR A 7 -13.86 -20.31 -5.20
N ARG A 8 -15.10 -20.58 -5.63
CA ARG A 8 -16.14 -19.58 -5.78
C ARG A 8 -16.42 -19.08 -4.37
N ILE A 9 -15.75 -18.00 -3.97
CA ILE A 9 -16.17 -17.24 -2.80
C ILE A 9 -17.58 -16.77 -3.17
N SER A 10 -18.58 -17.46 -2.63
CA SER A 10 -19.96 -17.03 -2.71
C SER A 10 -19.97 -15.64 -2.11
N ALA A 11 -20.17 -14.64 -2.98
CA ALA A 11 -20.48 -13.28 -2.58
C ALA A 11 -21.85 -13.33 -1.89
N LYS A 12 -21.88 -13.80 -0.65
CA LYS A 12 -22.86 -13.31 0.31
C LYS A 12 -22.46 -11.85 0.45
N ARG A 13 -23.08 -11.00 -0.38
CA ARG A 13 -23.11 -9.57 -0.15
C ARG A 13 -23.57 -9.46 1.28
N ASP A 14 -22.63 -9.10 2.13
CA ASP A 14 -22.92 -8.70 3.47
C ASP A 14 -23.85 -7.50 3.26
N ASP A 15 -25.17 -7.69 3.47
CA ASP A 15 -26.17 -6.63 3.59
C ASP A 15 -25.89 -5.83 4.88
N ARG A 16 -24.61 -5.53 5.14
CA ARG A 16 -24.25 -4.40 5.96
C ARG A 16 -24.65 -3.22 5.11
N ASP A 17 -25.83 -2.71 5.41
CA ASP A 17 -26.24 -1.35 5.20
C ASP A 17 -25.10 -0.45 5.72
N VAL A 18 -24.06 -0.28 4.90
CA VAL A 18 -23.18 0.88 4.94
C VAL A 18 -24.05 2.00 4.37
N GLY A 19 -25.10 2.32 5.13
CA GLY A 19 -26.04 3.38 4.84
C GLY A 19 -25.17 4.55 4.43
N ALA A 20 -25.44 5.07 3.24
CA ALA A 20 -24.74 6.21 2.69
C ALA A 20 -24.87 7.37 3.67
N ARG A 21 -24.03 7.39 4.69
CA ARG A 21 -23.75 8.59 5.47
C ARG A 21 -22.88 9.41 4.57
N SER A 22 -23.49 10.01 3.55
CA SER A 22 -23.00 11.28 3.03
C SER A 22 -23.05 12.21 4.23
N PHE A 23 -21.95 12.30 4.97
CA PHE A 23 -21.79 13.35 5.95
C PHE A 23 -21.96 14.65 5.15
N PRO A 24 -22.98 15.47 5.44
CA PRO A 24 -23.13 16.73 4.75
C PRO A 24 -21.86 17.51 5.03
N LEU A 25 -21.08 17.76 3.98
CA LEU A 25 -19.92 18.61 4.10
C LEU A 25 -20.46 20.01 4.44
N PRO A 26 -19.89 20.71 5.44
CA PRO A 26 -20.24 22.10 5.65
C PRO A 26 -19.94 22.86 4.36
N GLU A 27 -20.90 23.65 3.90
CA GLU A 27 -20.71 24.59 2.79
C GLU A 27 -19.77 25.70 3.26
N LYS A 28 -18.47 25.43 3.25
CA LYS A 28 -17.43 26.44 3.49
C LYS A 28 -17.11 27.12 2.18
N SER A 29 -17.02 28.44 2.23
CA SER A 29 -16.47 29.22 1.11
C SER A 29 -14.96 28.95 0.99
N ASP A 30 -14.42 29.11 -0.22
CA ASP A 30 -12.97 28.94 -0.45
C ASP A 30 -12.14 29.87 0.47
N ALA A 31 -12.64 31.09 0.73
CA ALA A 31 -11.99 32.04 1.63
C ALA A 31 -11.96 31.56 3.10
N GLU A 32 -13.00 30.88 3.56
CA GLU A 32 -13.01 30.27 4.90
C GLU A 32 -12.04 29.09 5.01
N ILE A 33 -11.84 28.37 3.91
CA ILE A 33 -10.87 27.27 3.83
C ILE A 33 -9.45 27.84 3.92
N ASP A 34 -9.13 28.90 3.18
CA ASP A 34 -7.81 29.54 3.22
C ASP A 34 -7.45 30.07 4.61
N VAL A 35 -8.41 30.71 5.29
CA VAL A 35 -8.21 31.20 6.67
C VAL A 35 -7.99 30.04 7.64
N ALA A 36 -8.72 28.94 7.46
CA ALA A 36 -8.56 27.74 8.29
C ALA A 36 -7.19 27.09 8.07
N ILE A 37 -6.71 27.02 6.83
CA ILE A 37 -5.39 26.50 6.47
C ILE A 37 -4.28 27.38 7.09
N ALA A 38 -4.38 28.70 6.95
CA ALA A 38 -3.39 29.63 7.48
C ALA A 38 -3.36 29.69 9.02
N SER A 39 -4.47 29.37 9.67
CA SER A 39 -4.59 29.36 11.13
C SER A 39 -4.24 28.02 11.77
N ASP A 40 -4.00 26.97 10.96
CA ASP A 40 -3.70 25.62 11.44
C ASP A 40 -2.21 25.49 11.80
N PRO A 41 -1.86 25.31 13.09
CA PRO A 41 -0.47 25.13 13.52
C PRO A 41 0.19 23.89 12.93
N ASP A 42 -0.58 22.84 12.65
CA ASP A 42 -0.07 21.60 12.06
C ASP A 42 0.25 21.78 10.57
N TRP A 43 -0.42 22.72 9.90
CA TRP A 43 -0.17 23.02 8.48
C TRP A 43 1.04 23.94 8.26
N ALA A 44 1.36 24.81 9.22
CA ALA A 44 2.43 25.81 9.10
C ALA A 44 3.81 25.22 8.74
N GLU A 45 4.11 23.99 9.15
CA GLU A 45 5.37 23.31 8.81
C GLU A 45 5.41 22.83 7.35
N PHE A 46 4.26 22.58 6.72
CA PHE A 46 4.14 22.03 5.37
C PHE A 46 3.86 23.09 4.29
N GLU A 47 3.44 24.30 4.68
CA GLU A 47 3.24 25.44 3.78
C GLU A 47 4.42 25.74 2.83
N PRO A 48 5.70 25.64 3.22
CA PRO A 48 6.82 25.88 2.31
C PRO A 48 7.13 24.70 1.37
N ILE A 49 6.42 23.56 1.47
CA ILE A 49 6.70 22.40 0.62
C ILE A 49 6.22 22.67 -0.81
N ASP A 50 7.19 22.79 -1.70
CA ASP A 50 6.94 22.89 -3.14
C ASP A 50 6.61 21.51 -3.73
N TRP A 51 5.33 21.17 -3.73
CA TRP A 51 4.81 19.93 -4.30
C TRP A 51 5.05 19.79 -5.81
N SER A 52 5.38 20.87 -6.52
CA SER A 52 5.73 20.80 -7.96
C SER A 52 7.04 20.05 -8.21
N LYS A 53 7.91 19.97 -7.20
CA LYS A 53 9.19 19.25 -7.24
C LYS A 53 9.09 17.81 -6.73
N ALA A 54 7.91 17.37 -6.30
CA ALA A 54 7.73 16.03 -5.78
C ALA A 54 7.94 15.00 -6.90
N GLU A 55 8.91 14.09 -6.74
CA GLU A 55 9.12 13.01 -7.67
C GLU A 55 8.11 11.87 -7.44
N VAL A 56 7.34 11.53 -8.48
CA VAL A 56 6.43 10.39 -8.43
C VAL A 56 7.23 9.09 -8.54
N VAL A 57 7.51 8.46 -7.41
CA VAL A 57 8.19 7.17 -7.36
C VAL A 57 7.17 6.06 -7.63
N VAL A 58 7.12 5.56 -8.87
CA VAL A 58 6.29 4.40 -9.21
C VAL A 58 7.02 3.13 -8.76
N PRO A 59 6.48 2.35 -7.80
CA PRO A 59 7.11 1.11 -7.39
C PRO A 59 7.15 0.12 -8.56
N PRO A 60 8.24 -0.66 -8.71
CA PRO A 60 8.35 -1.62 -9.79
C PRO A 60 7.23 -2.66 -9.68
N LYS A 61 6.60 -2.98 -10.82
CA LYS A 61 5.59 -4.02 -10.91
C LYS A 61 6.17 -5.34 -10.39
N LYS A 62 5.50 -5.94 -9.40
CA LYS A 62 5.83 -7.27 -8.88
C LYS A 62 5.02 -8.30 -9.66
N GLN A 63 5.68 -9.34 -10.16
CA GLN A 63 4.99 -10.47 -10.76
C GLN A 63 4.73 -11.52 -9.69
N ALA A 64 3.46 -11.92 -9.54
CA ALA A 64 3.10 -13.03 -8.66
C ALA A 64 3.51 -14.34 -9.34
N ILE A 65 4.58 -14.96 -8.82
CA ILE A 65 5.06 -16.26 -9.27
C ILE A 65 5.01 -17.26 -8.13
N SER A 66 4.77 -18.52 -8.45
CA SER A 66 4.91 -19.62 -7.50
C SER A 66 6.33 -20.18 -7.62
N ILE A 67 7.10 -20.10 -6.53
CA ILE A 67 8.45 -20.67 -6.43
C ILE A 67 8.50 -21.60 -5.23
N ARG A 68 9.35 -22.62 -5.31
CA ARG A 68 9.68 -23.48 -4.17
C ARG A 68 10.95 -22.97 -3.52
N LEU A 69 10.92 -22.84 -2.20
CA LEU A 69 12.05 -22.49 -1.36
C LEU A 69 12.17 -23.55 -0.27
N ASP A 70 13.39 -23.73 0.22
CA ASP A 70 13.64 -24.66 1.32
C ASP A 70 12.94 -24.21 2.60
N GLN A 71 12.58 -25.19 3.43
CA GLN A 71 11.78 -24.95 4.63
C GLN A 71 12.52 -24.10 5.67
N ASP A 72 13.81 -24.34 5.83
CA ASP A 72 14.69 -23.60 6.74
C ASP A 72 14.78 -22.10 6.37
N LEU A 73 14.84 -21.78 5.08
CA LEU A 73 14.81 -20.40 4.58
C LEU A 73 13.47 -19.74 4.88
N ILE A 74 12.36 -20.43 4.62
CA ILE A 74 11.02 -19.91 4.92
C ILE A 74 10.88 -19.63 6.42
N ASP A 75 11.33 -20.57 7.25
CA ASP A 75 11.25 -20.46 8.71
C ASP A 75 12.15 -19.33 9.22
N PHE A 76 13.36 -19.17 8.68
CA PHE A 76 14.24 -18.04 8.98
C PHE A 76 13.55 -16.70 8.74
N PHE A 77 13.00 -16.47 7.54
CA PHE A 77 12.36 -15.19 7.23
C PHE A 77 11.03 -14.97 7.96
N LYS A 78 10.35 -16.04 8.37
CA LYS A 78 9.11 -15.96 9.17
C LYS A 78 9.36 -15.60 10.63
N LYS A 79 10.52 -15.95 11.21
CA LYS A 79 10.87 -15.62 12.60
C LYS A 79 10.82 -14.11 12.87
N GLU A 80 11.15 -13.29 11.88
CA GLU A 80 11.11 -11.83 11.94
C GLU A 80 9.69 -11.24 11.73
N GLY A 81 8.65 -12.07 11.71
CA GLY A 81 7.25 -11.64 11.67
C GLY A 81 6.71 -11.33 10.28
N PRO A 82 5.63 -10.52 10.17
CA PRO A 82 4.96 -10.25 8.90
C PRO A 82 5.90 -9.56 7.89
N GLY A 83 5.66 -9.81 6.60
CA GLY A 83 6.47 -9.22 5.51
C GLY A 83 7.67 -10.05 5.06
N TYR A 84 7.77 -11.32 5.45
CA TYR A 84 8.85 -12.24 5.05
C TYR A 84 9.08 -12.29 3.52
N GLN A 85 8.00 -12.24 2.71
CA GLN A 85 8.11 -12.19 1.24
C GLN A 85 8.83 -10.92 0.74
N ARG A 86 8.64 -9.78 1.41
CA ARG A 86 9.31 -8.53 1.07
C ARG A 86 10.81 -8.62 1.37
N ARG A 87 11.18 -9.28 2.47
CA ARG A 87 12.58 -9.53 2.84
C ARG A 87 13.27 -10.47 1.86
N ILE A 88 12.62 -11.57 1.49
CA ILE A 88 13.13 -12.49 0.45
C ILE A 88 13.43 -11.71 -0.84
N ASN A 89 12.49 -10.88 -1.31
CA ASN A 89 12.70 -10.07 -2.50
C ASN A 89 13.86 -9.06 -2.36
N ALA A 90 14.03 -8.44 -1.18
CA ALA A 90 15.14 -7.52 -0.92
C ALA A 90 16.50 -8.23 -1.00
N VAL A 91 16.62 -9.43 -0.43
CA VAL A 91 17.84 -10.25 -0.50
C VAL A 91 18.16 -10.63 -1.94
N LEU A 92 17.17 -11.10 -2.71
CA LEU A 92 17.35 -11.43 -4.12
C LEU A 92 17.81 -10.21 -4.95
N ARG A 93 17.27 -9.02 -4.66
CA ARG A 93 17.72 -7.77 -5.31
C ARG A 93 19.16 -7.42 -4.96
N GLY A 94 19.57 -7.61 -3.70
CA GLY A 94 20.95 -7.43 -3.27
C GLY A 94 21.90 -8.34 -4.04
N TYR A 95 21.58 -9.63 -4.09
CA TYR A 95 22.36 -10.62 -4.84
C TYR A 95 22.49 -10.27 -6.34
N VAL A 96 21.39 -9.90 -7.00
CA VAL A 96 21.41 -9.51 -8.41
C VAL A 96 22.23 -8.24 -8.64
N ARG A 97 22.18 -7.27 -7.72
CA ARG A 97 22.95 -6.03 -7.83
C ARG A 97 24.45 -6.30 -7.75
N GLU A 98 24.86 -7.11 -6.78
CA GLU A 98 26.27 -7.46 -6.59
C GLU A 98 26.81 -8.23 -7.80
N ARG A 99 26.03 -9.15 -8.36
CA ARG A 99 26.44 -9.94 -9.52
C ARG A 99 26.48 -9.14 -10.83
N ARG A 100 25.81 -7.99 -10.89
CA ARG A 100 25.80 -7.10 -12.05
C ARG A 100 26.87 -6.02 -11.99
N ARG A 101 27.57 -5.91 -10.86
CA ARG A 101 28.75 -5.07 -10.71
C ARG A 101 29.94 -5.73 -11.40
#